data_AF-A0A2V8NR31-F1
#
_entry.id   AF-A0A2V8NR31-F1
#
_cell.length_a   1.000
_cell.length_b   1.000
_cell.length_c   1.000
_cell.angle_alpha   90.00
_cell.angle_beta   90.00
_cell.angle_gamma   90.00
#
_symmetry.space_group_name_H-M   'P 1'
#
loop_
_entity.id
_entity.type
_entity.pdbx_description
1 polymer ?
#
loop_
_entity_poly.entity_id
_entity_poly.type
_entity_poly.pdbx_seq_one_letter_code
_entity_poly.pdbx_strand_id
1 'polypeptide(L)'
;MLMRLRISLTIFFLLLAGRTTYASTFCARLKLQPDAWVAARVNALVLAAHTLFNNDNASDAYKRTVNGIATTLRQCKLTEDQSFISHYREFIEYIEALSLDQQPDHELGFIVPDKQYFEETRQYVQIPEFLLDPNFLRAVSRYETLDQAKSYLRQLNSKRESNEQLIFFSYKSRHLGTPDNDDSYRRLLIVVPGNSQKGIPEKWVQFGITDPGARVHIRNVSVVSAMLNPDGTNNTYFKDFYRTYMRDGSIRIKGRWELGYGDDNCVLCHKSGILPIFPVDGSVSSGEQQEVAEVNQRFLSYGTLRFDKYLDASRFGPGLATASLADRGGRFGAGFDETVVAHAMNCAACHKPDRLGSLNWPMDKTIINSFITGGQMPRGYTLKDKGRSALYEKLIQEYFATDNARPGILKSWLLGQLR
;
A
#
# COMPACT_ATOMS: atom_id res chain seq x y z
N MET A 1 -53.11 1.31 -27.61
CA MET A 1 -51.68 1.02 -27.32
C MET A 1 -50.73 2.18 -27.67
N LEU A 2 -51.00 2.99 -28.71
CA LEU A 2 -50.15 4.17 -29.06
C LEU A 2 -50.14 5.32 -28.03
N MET A 3 -51.19 5.50 -27.22
CA MET A 3 -51.32 6.65 -26.32
C MET A 3 -50.48 6.53 -25.03
N ARG A 4 -50.19 5.30 -24.57
CA ARG A 4 -49.31 5.06 -23.41
C ARG A 4 -47.82 5.27 -23.73
N LEU A 5 -47.42 5.14 -25.00
CA LEU A 5 -46.03 5.38 -25.43
C LEU A 5 -45.67 6.88 -25.41
N ARG A 6 -46.62 7.76 -25.73
CA ARG A 6 -46.39 9.22 -25.80
C ARG A 6 -46.19 9.86 -24.42
N ILE A 7 -46.89 9.39 -23.38
CA ILE A 7 -46.76 9.93 -22.02
C ILE A 7 -45.40 9.53 -21.40
N SER A 8 -44.94 8.30 -21.62
CA SER A 8 -43.60 7.87 -21.18
C SER A 8 -42.47 8.66 -21.83
N LEU A 9 -42.60 9.02 -23.12
CA LEU A 9 -41.59 9.83 -23.79
C LEU A 9 -41.52 11.25 -23.19
N THR A 10 -42.67 11.89 -22.97
CA THR A 10 -42.69 13.27 -22.43
C THR A 10 -42.16 13.35 -21.00
N ILE A 11 -42.46 12.36 -20.15
CA ILE A 11 -41.91 12.28 -18.78
C ILE A 11 -40.39 12.03 -18.82
N PHE A 12 -39.91 11.20 -19.73
CA PHE A 12 -38.48 10.95 -19.91
C PHE A 12 -37.73 12.21 -20.37
N PHE A 13 -38.29 13.00 -21.31
CA PHE A 13 -37.71 14.27 -21.75
C PHE A 13 -37.72 15.36 -20.66
N LEU A 14 -38.77 15.43 -19.83
CA LEU A 14 -38.81 16.38 -18.69
C LEU A 14 -37.79 16.02 -17.60
N LEU A 15 -37.57 14.73 -17.32
CA LEU A 15 -36.54 14.27 -16.38
C LEU A 15 -35.12 14.50 -16.91
N LEU A 16 -34.90 14.43 -18.23
CA LEU A 16 -33.62 14.75 -18.86
C LEU A 16 -33.33 16.26 -18.85
N ALA A 17 -34.33 17.10 -19.17
CA ALA A 17 -34.17 18.56 -19.19
C ALA A 17 -33.97 19.17 -17.79
N GLY A 18 -34.57 18.59 -16.75
CA GLY A 18 -34.31 19.01 -15.37
C GLY A 18 -32.86 18.75 -14.94
N ARG A 19 -32.26 17.62 -15.33
CA ARG A 19 -30.90 17.26 -14.90
C ARG A 19 -29.82 18.17 -15.49
N THR A 20 -30.02 18.72 -16.69
CA THR A 20 -29.03 19.57 -17.35
C THR A 20 -28.97 20.99 -16.77
N THR A 21 -30.10 21.55 -16.32
CA THR A 21 -30.15 22.91 -15.75
C THR A 21 -29.66 22.98 -14.30
N TYR A 22 -29.87 21.94 -13.50
CA TYR A 22 -29.29 21.85 -12.15
C TYR A 22 -27.77 21.69 -12.17
N ALA A 23 -27.23 20.93 -13.13
CA ALA A 23 -25.79 20.73 -13.24
C ALA A 23 -25.05 22.03 -13.64
N SER A 24 -25.59 22.79 -14.60
CA SER A 24 -24.99 24.06 -15.03
C SER A 24 -24.98 25.12 -13.93
N THR A 25 -26.07 25.22 -13.16
CA THR A 25 -26.17 26.17 -12.04
C THR A 25 -25.26 25.79 -10.87
N PHE A 26 -25.14 24.50 -10.54
CA PHE A 26 -24.22 24.02 -9.52
C PHE A 26 -22.75 24.27 -9.89
N CYS A 27 -22.34 23.91 -11.10
CA CYS A 27 -20.95 24.10 -11.53
C CYS A 27 -20.59 25.58 -11.65
N ALA A 28 -21.51 26.44 -12.11
CA ALA A 28 -21.30 27.88 -12.11
C ALA A 28 -21.10 28.43 -10.69
N ARG A 29 -21.94 28.01 -9.73
CA ARG A 29 -21.81 28.40 -8.32
C ARG A 29 -20.49 27.93 -7.71
N LEU A 30 -20.08 26.69 -7.99
CA LEU A 30 -18.81 26.14 -7.54
C LEU A 30 -17.64 27.00 -8.04
N LYS A 31 -17.63 27.33 -9.34
CA LYS A 31 -16.58 28.17 -9.94
C LYS A 31 -16.54 29.59 -9.38
N LEU A 32 -17.65 30.12 -8.86
CA LEU A 32 -17.68 31.41 -8.17
C LEU A 32 -17.11 31.34 -6.74
N GLN A 33 -17.09 30.17 -6.11
CA GLN A 33 -16.63 29.97 -4.73
C GLN A 33 -15.79 28.68 -4.59
N PRO A 34 -14.69 28.55 -5.35
CA PRO A 34 -13.92 27.31 -5.39
C PRO A 34 -13.30 26.99 -4.03
N ASP A 35 -12.78 27.98 -3.30
CA ASP A 35 -12.17 27.80 -1.97
C ASP A 35 -13.14 27.18 -0.96
N ALA A 36 -14.36 27.71 -0.90
CA ALA A 36 -15.37 27.23 0.03
C ALA A 36 -15.76 25.77 -0.28
N TRP A 37 -15.85 25.42 -1.56
CA TRP A 37 -16.14 24.06 -1.98
C TRP A 37 -14.96 23.13 -1.68
N VAL A 38 -13.72 23.49 -2.04
CA VAL A 38 -12.53 22.67 -1.77
C VAL A 38 -12.36 22.47 -0.27
N ALA A 39 -12.44 23.52 0.55
CA ALA A 39 -12.33 23.40 2.00
C ALA A 39 -13.38 22.45 2.61
N ALA A 40 -14.64 22.53 2.15
CA ALA A 40 -15.69 21.62 2.58
C ALA A 40 -15.41 20.16 2.16
N ARG A 41 -14.92 19.94 0.95
CA ARG A 41 -14.59 18.59 0.45
C ARG A 41 -13.36 18.00 1.11
N VAL A 42 -12.33 18.79 1.36
CA VAL A 42 -11.15 18.37 2.14
C VAL A 42 -11.56 17.97 3.56
N ASN A 43 -12.40 18.76 4.23
CA ASN A 43 -12.89 18.40 5.58
C ASN A 43 -13.66 17.06 5.56
N ALA A 44 -14.58 16.89 4.61
CA ALA A 44 -15.34 15.65 4.47
C ALA A 44 -14.43 14.44 4.18
N LEU A 45 -13.45 14.62 3.29
CA LEU A 45 -12.49 13.59 2.90
C LEU A 45 -11.61 13.17 4.08
N VAL A 46 -11.01 14.12 4.79
CA VAL A 46 -10.14 13.85 5.94
C VAL A 46 -10.93 13.18 7.08
N LEU A 47 -12.16 13.63 7.34
CA LEU A 47 -13.03 12.99 8.32
C LEU A 47 -13.39 11.54 7.92
N ALA A 48 -13.73 11.31 6.66
CA ALA A 48 -14.05 9.98 6.16
C ALA A 48 -12.83 9.05 6.19
N ALA A 49 -11.65 9.56 5.83
CA ALA A 49 -10.38 8.83 5.91
C ALA A 49 -10.05 8.45 7.36
N HIS A 50 -10.17 9.39 8.30
CA HIS A 50 -9.96 9.12 9.73
C HIS A 50 -10.95 8.09 10.28
N THR A 51 -12.21 8.17 9.84
CA THR A 51 -13.23 7.20 10.26
C THR A 51 -12.91 5.81 9.73
N LEU A 52 -12.50 5.70 8.46
CA LEU A 52 -12.06 4.43 7.87
C LEU A 52 -10.81 3.88 8.54
N PHE A 53 -9.82 4.73 8.83
CA PHE A 53 -8.62 4.34 9.56
C PHE A 53 -8.94 3.70 10.92
N ASN A 54 -9.97 4.16 11.62
CA ASN A 54 -10.37 3.60 12.91
C ASN A 54 -11.39 2.46 12.80
N ASN A 55 -12.13 2.35 11.69
CA ASN A 55 -13.23 1.41 11.53
C ASN A 55 -13.36 0.97 10.06
N ASP A 56 -13.00 -0.27 9.77
CA ASP A 56 -13.00 -0.82 8.41
C ASP A 56 -14.41 -0.85 7.79
N ASN A 57 -15.46 -0.89 8.63
CA ASN A 57 -16.86 -0.80 8.17
C ASN A 57 -17.22 0.56 7.56
N ALA A 58 -16.38 1.59 7.72
CA ALA A 58 -16.59 2.89 7.10
C ALA A 58 -16.10 2.98 5.64
N SER A 59 -15.64 1.86 5.06
CA SER A 59 -15.10 1.79 3.70
C SER A 59 -16.06 2.37 2.66
N ASP A 60 -17.35 2.00 2.72
CA ASP A 60 -18.36 2.51 1.79
C ASP A 60 -18.58 4.01 1.89
N ALA A 61 -18.54 4.57 3.11
CA ALA A 61 -18.71 6.00 3.32
C ALA A 61 -17.52 6.80 2.76
N TYR A 62 -16.31 6.27 2.95
CA TYR A 62 -15.09 6.82 2.37
C TYR A 62 -15.11 6.78 0.84
N LYS A 63 -15.41 5.61 0.24
CA LYS A 63 -15.56 5.46 -1.22
C LYS A 63 -16.60 6.41 -1.80
N ARG A 64 -17.78 6.54 -1.18
CA ARG A 64 -18.80 7.52 -1.59
C ARG A 64 -18.27 8.95 -1.57
N THR A 65 -17.46 9.30 -0.58
CA THR A 65 -16.87 10.65 -0.46
C THR A 65 -15.91 10.91 -1.61
N VAL A 66 -14.94 10.02 -1.84
CA VAL A 66 -13.97 10.14 -2.95
C VAL A 66 -14.69 10.18 -4.30
N ASN A 67 -15.60 9.24 -4.57
CA ASN A 67 -16.36 9.18 -5.83
C ASN A 67 -17.22 10.42 -6.07
N GLY A 68 -17.83 10.96 -5.02
CA GLY A 68 -18.62 12.20 -5.12
C GLY A 68 -17.76 13.40 -5.52
N ILE A 69 -16.55 13.51 -4.97
CA ILE A 69 -15.60 14.56 -5.33
C ILE A 69 -15.10 14.36 -6.77
N ALA A 70 -14.62 13.17 -7.11
CA ALA A 70 -14.11 12.85 -8.45
C ALA A 70 -15.18 13.06 -9.55
N THR A 71 -16.44 12.69 -9.25
CA THR A 71 -17.57 12.94 -10.16
C THR A 71 -17.82 14.43 -10.36
N THR A 72 -17.76 15.23 -9.28
CA THR A 72 -17.93 16.68 -9.37
C THR A 72 -16.81 17.33 -10.18
N LEU A 73 -15.55 16.94 -9.95
CA LEU A 73 -14.39 17.41 -10.70
C LEU A 73 -14.57 17.21 -12.21
N ARG A 74 -15.02 16.01 -12.62
CA ARG A 74 -15.31 15.68 -14.03
C ARG A 74 -16.52 16.42 -14.58
N GLN A 75 -17.66 16.39 -13.88
CA GLN A 75 -18.92 17.00 -14.35
C GLN A 75 -18.79 18.52 -14.55
N CYS A 76 -18.03 19.19 -13.68
CA CYS A 76 -17.79 20.63 -13.76
C CYS A 76 -16.54 21.00 -14.57
N LYS A 77 -15.87 20.01 -15.19
CA LYS A 77 -14.64 20.18 -15.99
C LYS A 77 -13.54 20.94 -15.24
N LEU A 78 -13.39 20.67 -13.95
CA LEU A 78 -12.40 21.34 -13.10
C LEU A 78 -10.98 20.81 -13.34
N THR A 79 -10.86 19.57 -13.82
CA THR A 79 -9.60 18.97 -14.29
C THR A 79 -9.15 19.45 -15.67
N GLU A 80 -9.99 20.25 -16.36
CA GLU A 80 -9.65 20.90 -17.63
C GLU A 80 -9.36 22.40 -17.43
N ASP A 81 -9.68 22.95 -16.25
CA ASP A 81 -9.55 24.37 -15.91
C ASP A 81 -8.15 24.65 -15.31
N GLN A 82 -7.25 25.21 -16.12
CA GLN A 82 -5.86 25.46 -15.73
C GLN A 82 -5.73 26.37 -14.49
N SER A 83 -6.64 27.33 -14.32
CA SER A 83 -6.63 28.19 -13.15
C SER A 83 -6.93 27.37 -11.89
N PHE A 84 -7.97 26.52 -11.96
CA PHE A 84 -8.34 25.65 -10.85
C PHE A 84 -7.23 24.64 -10.54
N ILE A 85 -6.64 24.01 -11.56
CA ILE A 85 -5.55 23.04 -11.40
C ILE A 85 -4.32 23.67 -10.75
N SER A 86 -3.90 24.85 -11.21
CA SER A 86 -2.72 25.51 -10.66
C SER A 86 -2.87 25.84 -9.17
N HIS A 87 -4.10 26.15 -8.74
CA HIS A 87 -4.40 26.54 -7.38
C HIS A 87 -4.62 25.34 -6.44
N TYR A 88 -5.29 24.27 -6.90
CA TYR A 88 -5.64 23.10 -6.08
C TYR A 88 -5.00 21.79 -6.57
N ARG A 89 -3.78 21.87 -7.10
CA ARG A 89 -3.07 20.74 -7.72
C ARG A 89 -3.04 19.51 -6.83
N GLU A 90 -2.60 19.65 -5.58
CA GLU A 90 -2.47 18.56 -4.60
C GLU A 90 -3.82 17.88 -4.34
N PHE A 91 -4.89 18.68 -4.20
CA PHE A 91 -6.24 18.14 -4.03
C PHE A 91 -6.72 17.34 -5.23
N ILE A 92 -6.48 17.82 -6.45
CA ILE A 92 -6.90 17.14 -7.68
C ILE A 92 -6.11 15.84 -7.86
N GLU A 93 -4.78 15.90 -7.82
CA GLU A 93 -3.91 14.75 -8.02
C GLU A 93 -4.17 13.66 -6.97
N TYR A 94 -4.45 14.05 -5.72
CA TYR A 94 -4.83 13.12 -4.65
C TYR A 94 -6.17 12.44 -4.91
N ILE A 95 -7.20 13.19 -5.31
CA ILE A 95 -8.52 12.61 -5.60
C ILE A 95 -8.44 11.68 -6.80
N GLU A 96 -7.68 12.05 -7.84
CA GLU A 96 -7.44 11.17 -8.99
C GLU A 96 -6.78 9.87 -8.56
N ALA A 97 -5.69 9.92 -7.79
CA ALA A 97 -4.99 8.75 -7.28
C ALA A 97 -5.90 7.85 -6.41
N LEU A 98 -6.67 8.44 -5.49
CA LEU A 98 -7.61 7.72 -4.62
C LEU A 98 -8.81 7.14 -5.36
N SER A 99 -9.13 7.62 -6.56
CA SER A 99 -10.27 7.14 -7.32
C SER A 99 -9.95 5.90 -8.17
N LEU A 100 -8.67 5.62 -8.40
CA LEU A 100 -8.23 4.52 -9.26
C LEU A 100 -8.66 3.16 -8.70
N ASP A 101 -8.41 2.90 -7.41
CA ASP A 101 -8.75 1.63 -6.74
C ASP A 101 -10.27 1.37 -6.59
N GLN A 102 -11.09 2.32 -7.04
CA GLN A 102 -12.55 2.23 -7.06
C GLN A 102 -13.09 1.99 -8.47
N GLN A 103 -12.24 2.03 -9.49
CA GLN A 103 -12.62 1.72 -10.85
C GLN A 103 -12.61 0.20 -11.06
N PRO A 104 -13.51 -0.32 -11.91
CA PRO A 104 -13.39 -1.69 -12.39
C PRO A 104 -11.99 -1.91 -13.00
N ASP A 105 -11.44 -3.10 -12.79
CA ASP A 105 -10.15 -3.54 -13.34
C ASP A 105 -8.92 -2.73 -12.88
N HIS A 106 -9.00 -1.97 -11.77
CA HIS A 106 -7.89 -1.20 -11.20
C HIS A 106 -7.70 -1.49 -9.71
N GLU A 107 -7.89 -2.73 -9.29
CA GLU A 107 -7.80 -3.18 -7.90
C GLU A 107 -6.42 -2.89 -7.28
N LEU A 108 -5.37 -2.78 -8.09
CA LEU A 108 -4.02 -2.38 -7.68
C LEU A 108 -3.87 -0.88 -7.40
N GLY A 109 -4.84 -0.05 -7.78
CA GLY A 109 -4.76 1.42 -7.67
C GLY A 109 -3.75 2.07 -8.62
N PHE A 110 -3.40 1.39 -9.71
CA PHE A 110 -2.49 1.89 -10.74
C PHE A 110 -3.21 2.71 -11.80
N ILE A 111 -2.46 3.48 -12.59
CA ILE A 111 -3.04 4.31 -13.67
C ILE A 111 -3.44 3.52 -14.92
N VAL A 112 -3.14 2.22 -14.95
CA VAL A 112 -3.53 1.28 -16.01
C VAL A 112 -4.34 0.13 -15.41
N PRO A 113 -5.19 -0.55 -16.19
CA PRO A 113 -5.91 -1.72 -15.71
C PRO A 113 -4.97 -2.84 -15.25
N ASP A 114 -5.38 -3.62 -14.24
CA ASP A 114 -4.60 -4.70 -13.64
C ASP A 114 -4.16 -5.74 -14.69
N LYS A 115 -5.05 -6.06 -15.63
CA LYS A 115 -4.73 -6.93 -16.77
C LYS A 115 -3.55 -6.40 -17.58
N GLN A 116 -3.57 -5.11 -17.93
CA GLN A 116 -2.49 -4.48 -18.69
C GLN A 116 -1.20 -4.49 -17.88
N TYR A 117 -1.26 -4.17 -16.59
CA TYR A 117 -0.11 -4.25 -15.69
C TYR A 117 0.51 -5.65 -15.69
N PHE A 118 -0.29 -6.71 -15.54
CA PHE A 118 0.22 -8.08 -15.53
C PHE A 118 0.74 -8.56 -16.88
N GLU A 119 0.17 -8.10 -17.99
CA GLU A 119 0.69 -8.41 -19.33
C GLU A 119 2.06 -7.74 -19.55
N GLU A 120 2.19 -6.46 -19.20
CA GLU A 120 3.44 -5.70 -19.36
C GLU A 120 4.56 -6.18 -18.42
N THR A 121 4.21 -6.56 -17.18
CA THR A 121 5.19 -6.92 -16.14
C THR A 121 5.42 -8.42 -15.99
N ARG A 122 4.78 -9.24 -16.83
CA ARG A 122 4.75 -10.71 -16.72
C ARG A 122 6.13 -11.33 -16.50
N GLN A 123 7.15 -10.88 -17.23
CA GLN A 123 8.52 -11.41 -17.14
C GLN A 123 9.22 -11.07 -15.81
N TYR A 124 8.82 -9.97 -15.17
CA TYR A 124 9.40 -9.51 -13.92
C TYR A 124 8.80 -10.26 -12.73
N VAL A 125 7.50 -10.52 -12.74
CA VAL A 125 6.77 -11.07 -11.57
C VAL A 125 6.52 -12.58 -11.62
N GLN A 126 7.06 -13.30 -12.60
CA GLN A 126 6.97 -14.76 -12.67
C GLN A 126 7.76 -15.46 -11.56
N ILE A 127 7.15 -16.51 -10.99
CA ILE A 127 7.84 -17.43 -10.09
C ILE A 127 8.90 -18.18 -10.90
N PRO A 128 10.19 -18.18 -10.48
CA PRO A 128 11.23 -18.97 -11.11
C PRO A 128 10.85 -20.45 -11.23
N GLU A 129 11.15 -21.06 -12.39
CA GLU A 129 10.72 -22.43 -12.71
C GLU A 129 11.17 -23.48 -11.69
N PHE A 130 12.37 -23.35 -11.14
CA PHE A 130 12.87 -24.27 -10.10
C PHE A 130 12.07 -24.20 -8.78
N LEU A 131 11.34 -23.11 -8.52
CA LEU A 131 10.42 -22.99 -7.39
C LEU A 131 9.02 -23.55 -7.71
N LEU A 132 8.79 -24.01 -8.94
CA LEU A 132 7.58 -24.72 -9.36
C LEU A 132 7.76 -26.25 -9.38
N ASP A 133 8.93 -26.75 -8.95
CA ASP A 133 9.19 -28.18 -8.82
C ASP A 133 8.15 -28.85 -7.88
N PRO A 134 7.49 -29.95 -8.29
CA PRO A 134 6.44 -30.59 -7.50
C PRO A 134 6.89 -31.08 -6.12
N ASN A 135 8.17 -31.46 -5.95
CA ASN A 135 8.69 -31.88 -4.64
C ASN A 135 8.90 -30.67 -3.74
N PHE A 136 9.48 -29.60 -4.30
CA PHE A 136 9.64 -28.35 -3.59
C PHE A 136 8.28 -27.77 -3.14
N LEU A 137 7.30 -27.71 -4.05
CA LEU A 137 5.97 -27.18 -3.73
C LEU A 137 5.28 -27.96 -2.61
N ARG A 138 5.39 -29.30 -2.61
CA ARG A 138 4.85 -30.12 -1.52
C ARG A 138 5.59 -29.85 -0.20
N ALA A 139 6.91 -29.74 -0.24
CA ALA A 139 7.73 -29.50 0.94
C ALA A 139 7.50 -28.11 1.57
N VAL A 140 7.34 -27.07 0.75
CA VAL A 140 7.14 -25.69 1.25
C VAL A 140 5.71 -25.44 1.75
N SER A 141 4.75 -26.31 1.48
CA SER A 141 3.35 -26.05 1.85
C SER A 141 3.04 -26.17 3.34
N ARG A 142 3.88 -26.85 4.12
CA ARG A 142 3.64 -27.16 5.54
C ARG A 142 4.88 -26.92 6.39
N TYR A 143 4.65 -26.56 7.65
CA TYR A 143 5.74 -26.36 8.60
C TYR A 143 6.58 -27.63 8.80
N GLU A 144 5.94 -28.80 8.88
CA GLU A 144 6.58 -30.09 9.17
C GLU A 144 7.57 -30.53 8.07
N THR A 145 7.39 -30.04 6.84
CA THR A 145 8.23 -30.38 5.69
C THR A 145 9.14 -29.23 5.26
N LEU A 146 9.17 -28.14 6.01
CA LEU A 146 9.87 -26.91 5.64
C LEU A 146 11.40 -27.12 5.53
N ASP A 147 11.98 -27.97 6.37
CA ASP A 147 13.41 -28.30 6.29
C ASP A 147 13.77 -29.05 5.00
N GLN A 148 12.85 -29.83 4.45
CA GLN A 148 13.04 -30.50 3.15
C GLN A 148 13.06 -29.46 2.02
N ALA A 149 12.18 -28.46 2.08
CA ALA A 149 12.17 -27.35 1.12
C ALA A 149 13.48 -26.54 1.18
N LYS A 150 13.98 -26.25 2.39
CA LYS A 150 15.27 -25.58 2.57
C LYS A 150 16.45 -26.44 2.10
N SER A 151 16.41 -27.75 2.33
CA SER A 151 17.43 -28.68 1.83
C SER A 151 17.51 -28.67 0.31
N TYR A 152 16.36 -28.66 -0.38
CA TYR A 152 16.28 -28.48 -1.83
C TYR A 152 16.97 -27.18 -2.29
N LEU A 153 16.71 -26.06 -1.60
CA LEU A 153 17.35 -24.77 -1.92
C LEU A 153 18.87 -24.78 -1.66
N ARG A 154 19.34 -25.42 -0.58
CA ARG A 154 20.79 -25.62 -0.32
C ARG A 154 21.44 -26.43 -1.44
N GLN A 155 20.77 -27.49 -1.91
CA GLN A 155 21.26 -28.30 -3.02
C GLN A 155 21.36 -27.47 -4.31
N LEU A 156 20.39 -26.60 -4.59
CA LEU A 156 20.48 -25.66 -5.71
C LEU A 156 21.66 -24.71 -5.56
N ASN A 157 21.86 -24.13 -4.37
CA ASN A 157 22.99 -23.23 -4.10
C ASN A 157 24.35 -23.92 -4.26
N SER A 158 24.48 -25.20 -3.93
CA SER A 158 25.73 -25.95 -4.10
C SER A 158 26.20 -26.08 -5.56
N LYS A 159 25.31 -25.80 -6.52
CA LYS A 159 25.56 -25.86 -7.96
C LYS A 159 25.63 -24.48 -8.61
N ARG A 160 25.49 -23.40 -7.84
CA ARG A 160 25.45 -22.02 -8.31
C ARG A 160 26.73 -21.30 -7.95
N GLU A 161 27.15 -20.39 -8.82
CA GLU A 161 28.20 -19.43 -8.51
C GLU A 161 27.80 -18.54 -7.34
N SER A 162 28.77 -18.02 -6.57
CA SER A 162 28.51 -17.27 -5.34
C SER A 162 27.57 -16.06 -5.53
N ASN A 163 27.66 -15.37 -6.66
CA ASN A 163 26.80 -14.23 -7.01
C ASN A 163 25.40 -14.64 -7.50
N GLU A 164 25.16 -15.93 -7.77
CA GLU A 164 23.89 -16.49 -8.21
C GLU A 164 23.17 -17.29 -7.11
N GLN A 165 23.80 -17.43 -5.95
CA GLN A 165 23.24 -18.14 -4.80
C GLN A 165 22.00 -17.42 -4.25
N LEU A 166 21.00 -18.23 -3.92
CA LEU A 166 19.75 -17.81 -3.30
C LEU A 166 20.00 -17.47 -1.83
N ILE A 167 19.37 -16.42 -1.32
CA ILE A 167 19.22 -16.24 0.13
C ILE A 167 17.84 -16.72 0.53
N PHE A 168 17.72 -17.53 1.57
CA PHE A 168 16.41 -17.96 2.05
C PHE A 168 16.40 -18.22 3.54
N PHE A 169 15.26 -17.93 4.17
CA PHE A 169 15.01 -18.22 5.57
C PHE A 169 13.51 -18.27 5.83
N SER A 170 13.11 -19.03 6.85
CA SER A 170 11.72 -19.03 7.31
C SER A 170 11.55 -18.11 8.52
N TYR A 171 10.42 -17.42 8.59
CA TYR A 171 10.14 -16.50 9.69
C TYR A 171 8.64 -16.38 9.96
N LYS A 172 8.28 -15.78 11.10
CA LYS A 172 6.94 -15.24 11.33
C LYS A 172 6.93 -13.74 11.11
N SER A 173 6.05 -13.27 10.23
CA SER A 173 5.71 -11.85 10.09
C SER A 173 5.17 -11.32 11.41
N ARG A 174 5.55 -10.10 11.79
CA ARG A 174 5.00 -9.40 12.97
C ARG A 174 3.68 -8.70 12.69
N HIS A 175 3.49 -8.25 11.45
CA HIS A 175 2.56 -7.16 11.14
C HIS A 175 1.40 -7.60 10.26
N LEU A 176 1.67 -8.52 9.31
CA LEU A 176 0.73 -8.90 8.28
C LEU A 176 0.63 -10.41 8.16
N GLY A 177 -0.61 -10.91 8.11
CA GLY A 177 -0.93 -12.27 7.68
C GLY A 177 -0.64 -12.48 6.19
N THR A 178 -1.11 -13.58 5.61
CA THR A 178 -1.05 -13.78 4.16
C THR A 178 -2.33 -13.26 3.50
N PRO A 179 -2.31 -12.80 2.24
CA PRO A 179 -3.51 -12.33 1.52
C PRO A 179 -4.72 -13.28 1.54
N ASP A 180 -4.49 -14.58 1.72
CA ASP A 180 -5.55 -15.60 1.81
C ASP A 180 -5.97 -15.94 3.26
N ASN A 181 -5.23 -15.46 4.27
CA ASN A 181 -5.50 -15.70 5.68
C ASN A 181 -4.75 -14.69 6.58
N ASP A 182 -5.49 -13.75 7.15
CA ASP A 182 -4.96 -12.69 8.03
C ASP A 182 -4.33 -13.23 9.33
N ASP A 183 -4.65 -14.47 9.73
CA ASP A 183 -4.10 -15.12 10.92
C ASP A 183 -2.84 -15.95 10.63
N SER A 184 -2.42 -16.05 9.37
CA SER A 184 -1.26 -16.83 8.95
C SER A 184 -0.01 -15.98 8.78
N TYR A 185 0.91 -16.09 9.73
CA TYR A 185 2.11 -15.24 9.77
C TYR A 185 3.39 -15.94 9.29
N ARG A 186 3.38 -17.26 9.12
CA ARG A 186 4.59 -18.01 8.75
C ARG A 186 4.88 -17.94 7.26
N ARG A 187 6.13 -17.66 6.93
CA ARG A 187 6.61 -17.43 5.57
C ARG A 187 7.96 -18.10 5.35
N LEU A 188 8.20 -18.63 4.15
CA LEU A 188 9.55 -18.87 3.62
C LEU A 188 9.84 -17.77 2.60
N LEU A 189 10.83 -16.93 2.88
CA LEU A 189 11.33 -15.95 1.91
C LEU A 189 12.50 -16.57 1.14
N ILE A 190 12.51 -16.35 -0.17
CA ILE A 190 13.58 -16.74 -1.08
C ILE A 190 13.92 -15.52 -1.95
N VAL A 191 15.10 -14.97 -1.76
CA VAL A 191 15.66 -13.90 -2.59
C VAL A 191 16.50 -14.54 -3.68
N VAL A 192 16.07 -14.33 -4.92
CA VAL A 192 16.68 -14.83 -6.14
C VAL A 192 17.45 -13.67 -6.78
N PRO A 193 18.80 -13.72 -6.82
CA PRO A 193 19.61 -12.63 -7.36
C PRO A 193 19.19 -12.24 -8.78
N GLY A 194 19.17 -10.93 -9.02
CA GLY A 194 18.96 -10.37 -10.35
C GLY A 194 20.26 -10.25 -11.15
N ASN A 195 20.15 -9.75 -12.38
CA ASN A 195 21.27 -9.34 -13.22
C ASN A 195 20.88 -8.07 -13.99
N SER A 196 21.25 -6.90 -13.46
CA SER A 196 20.93 -5.60 -14.06
C SER A 196 21.50 -5.43 -15.47
N GLN A 197 22.69 -6.00 -15.75
CA GLN A 197 23.30 -5.96 -17.08
C GLN A 197 22.47 -6.70 -18.14
N LYS A 198 21.67 -7.69 -17.72
CA LYS A 198 20.76 -8.46 -18.57
C LYS A 198 19.31 -8.01 -18.43
N GLY A 199 19.02 -6.96 -17.67
CA GLY A 199 17.65 -6.53 -17.38
C GLY A 199 16.83 -7.55 -16.58
N ILE A 200 17.49 -8.45 -15.84
CA ILE A 200 16.83 -9.45 -15.00
C ILE A 200 16.69 -8.85 -13.59
N PRO A 201 15.46 -8.67 -13.07
CA PRO A 201 15.29 -8.12 -11.73
C PRO A 201 15.66 -9.14 -10.65
N GLU A 202 16.05 -8.64 -9.48
CA GLU A 202 16.08 -9.48 -8.27
C GLU A 202 14.65 -9.80 -7.86
N LYS A 203 14.38 -11.03 -7.41
CA LYS A 203 13.04 -11.48 -7.02
C LYS A 203 12.99 -11.92 -5.57
N TRP A 204 12.03 -11.40 -4.83
CA TRP A 204 11.67 -11.80 -3.48
C TRP A 204 10.42 -12.67 -3.60
N VAL A 205 10.61 -13.98 -3.52
CA VAL A 205 9.53 -14.96 -3.61
C VAL A 205 9.19 -15.43 -2.20
N GLN A 206 7.95 -15.20 -1.78
CA GLN A 206 7.51 -15.50 -0.44
C GLN A 206 6.37 -16.51 -0.45
N PHE A 207 6.62 -17.69 0.12
CA PHE A 207 5.59 -18.72 0.29
C PHE A 207 4.96 -18.60 1.67
N GLY A 208 3.63 -18.49 1.72
CA GLY A 208 2.90 -18.70 2.98
C GLY A 208 3.02 -20.16 3.44
N ILE A 209 3.22 -20.39 4.73
CA ILE A 209 3.40 -21.74 5.27
C ILE A 209 2.22 -22.08 6.17
N THR A 210 1.60 -23.24 5.95
CA THR A 210 0.51 -23.71 6.82
C THR A 210 1.04 -23.91 8.24
N ASP A 211 0.39 -23.27 9.21
CA ASP A 211 0.72 -23.40 10.62
C ASP A 211 0.57 -24.85 11.13
N PRO A 212 1.40 -25.29 12.11
CA PRO A 212 1.29 -26.62 12.69
C PRO A 212 -0.14 -26.92 13.18
N GLY A 213 -0.69 -28.04 12.74
CA GLY A 213 -2.05 -28.47 13.12
C GLY A 213 -3.20 -27.70 12.49
N ALA A 214 -2.94 -26.67 11.67
CA ALA A 214 -3.99 -25.97 10.94
C ALA A 214 -4.62 -26.88 9.88
N ARG A 215 -5.95 -26.88 9.81
CA ARG A 215 -6.72 -27.70 8.86
C ARG A 215 -6.78 -27.09 7.46
N VAL A 216 -6.77 -25.76 7.38
CA VAL A 216 -6.87 -25.01 6.12
C VAL A 216 -5.47 -24.73 5.62
N HIS A 217 -5.20 -25.10 4.37
CA HIS A 217 -3.92 -24.83 3.73
C HIS A 217 -3.78 -23.36 3.36
N ILE A 218 -2.60 -22.82 3.65
CA ILE A 218 -2.19 -21.54 3.11
C ILE A 218 -1.84 -21.74 1.64
N ARG A 219 -2.34 -20.83 0.82
CA ARG A 219 -2.29 -20.87 -0.64
C ARG A 219 -1.37 -19.81 -1.19
N ASN A 220 -1.25 -18.66 -0.51
CA ASN A 220 -0.52 -17.51 -1.01
C ASN A 220 0.95 -17.81 -1.33
N VAL A 221 1.38 -17.26 -2.46
CA VAL A 221 2.77 -17.07 -2.88
C VAL A 221 2.86 -15.66 -3.46
N SER A 222 3.69 -14.80 -2.89
CA SER A 222 3.90 -13.44 -3.38
C SER A 222 5.24 -13.32 -4.09
N VAL A 223 5.28 -12.67 -5.23
CA VAL A 223 6.52 -12.29 -5.92
C VAL A 223 6.62 -10.78 -5.93
N VAL A 224 7.69 -10.24 -5.37
CA VAL A 224 8.06 -8.82 -5.51
C VAL A 224 9.42 -8.74 -6.17
N SER A 225 9.58 -7.87 -7.14
CA SER A 225 10.79 -7.76 -7.95
C SER A 225 11.37 -6.37 -7.85
N ALA A 226 12.69 -6.27 -7.75
CA ALA A 226 13.43 -5.02 -7.70
C ALA A 226 14.30 -4.90 -8.96
N MET A 227 14.10 -3.83 -9.73
CA MET A 227 14.86 -3.54 -10.93
C MET A 227 15.59 -2.20 -10.80
N LEU A 228 16.91 -2.26 -10.59
CA LEU A 228 17.75 -1.08 -10.53
C LEU A 228 17.85 -0.43 -11.92
N ASN A 229 17.51 0.85 -11.98
CA ASN A 229 17.65 1.68 -13.16
C ASN A 229 19.02 2.37 -13.20
N PRO A 230 19.49 2.78 -14.39
CA PRO A 230 20.75 3.54 -14.54
C PRO A 230 20.78 4.87 -13.76
N ASP A 231 19.60 5.45 -13.48
CA ASP A 231 19.45 6.70 -12.72
C ASP A 231 19.56 6.51 -11.19
N GLY A 232 19.82 5.29 -10.72
CA GLY A 232 19.91 4.95 -9.30
C GLY A 232 18.57 4.78 -8.59
N THR A 233 17.45 4.86 -9.33
CA THR A 233 16.12 4.47 -8.82
C THR A 233 15.90 2.97 -8.99
N ASN A 234 14.89 2.41 -8.33
CA ASN A 234 14.55 1.01 -8.46
C ASN A 234 13.04 0.84 -8.66
N ASN A 235 12.70 0.21 -9.78
CA ASN A 235 11.31 -0.11 -10.11
C ASN A 235 10.91 -1.38 -9.39
N THR A 236 9.81 -1.30 -8.65
CA THR A 236 9.18 -2.46 -8.01
C THR A 236 8.01 -2.98 -8.83
N TYR A 237 8.00 -4.29 -9.05
CA TYR A 237 6.88 -5.00 -9.67
C TYR A 237 6.43 -6.13 -8.73
N PHE A 238 5.14 -6.42 -8.67
CA PHE A 238 4.64 -7.48 -7.79
C PHE A 238 3.47 -8.25 -8.39
N LYS A 239 3.28 -9.47 -7.89
CA LYS A 239 2.11 -10.30 -8.18
C LYS A 239 1.88 -11.34 -7.09
N ASP A 240 0.62 -11.52 -6.73
CA ASP A 240 0.19 -12.60 -5.86
C ASP A 240 -0.32 -13.81 -6.66
N PHE A 241 0.00 -14.99 -6.14
CA PHE A 241 -0.37 -16.27 -6.70
C PHE A 241 -1.00 -17.14 -5.62
N TYR A 242 -1.89 -18.04 -6.04
CA TYR A 242 -2.43 -19.10 -5.19
C TYR A 242 -1.99 -20.48 -5.66
N ARG A 243 -1.60 -21.27 -4.66
CA ARG A 243 -1.55 -22.73 -4.76
C ARG A 243 -2.97 -23.30 -4.75
N THR A 244 -3.20 -24.21 -5.67
CA THR A 244 -4.39 -25.05 -5.76
C THR A 244 -3.97 -26.49 -5.55
N TYR A 245 -4.50 -27.09 -4.48
CA TYR A 245 -4.21 -28.45 -4.06
C TYR A 245 -5.16 -29.42 -4.75
N MET A 246 -4.63 -30.27 -5.62
CA MET A 246 -5.40 -31.22 -6.41
C MET A 246 -5.62 -32.52 -5.62
N ARG A 247 -6.64 -33.30 -6.01
CA ARG A 247 -6.97 -34.58 -5.35
C ARG A 247 -5.87 -35.65 -5.46
N ASP A 248 -5.04 -35.57 -6.51
CA ASP A 248 -3.89 -36.45 -6.72
C ASP A 248 -2.65 -36.04 -5.91
N GLY A 249 -2.77 -35.00 -5.07
CA GLY A 249 -1.67 -34.46 -4.28
C GLY A 249 -0.75 -33.51 -5.04
N SER A 250 -0.99 -33.25 -6.34
CA SER A 250 -0.26 -32.23 -7.08
C SER A 250 -0.69 -30.83 -6.67
N ILE A 251 0.24 -29.88 -6.80
CA ILE A 251 0.00 -28.47 -6.48
C ILE A 251 0.18 -27.67 -7.77
N ARG A 252 -0.84 -26.90 -8.15
CA ARG A 252 -0.78 -25.96 -9.28
C ARG A 252 -0.72 -24.54 -8.75
N ILE A 253 0.05 -23.68 -9.39
CA ILE A 253 0.11 -22.25 -9.04
C ILE A 253 -0.43 -21.43 -10.20
N LYS A 254 -1.33 -20.48 -9.89
CA LYS A 254 -1.82 -19.45 -10.82
C LYS A 254 -1.91 -18.12 -10.09
N GLY A 255 -1.82 -17.03 -10.84
CA GLY A 255 -2.04 -15.70 -10.27
C GLY A 255 -3.45 -15.57 -9.71
N ARG A 256 -3.60 -14.76 -8.67
CA ARG A 256 -4.85 -14.60 -7.93
C ARG A 256 -5.93 -13.95 -8.82
N TRP A 257 -5.55 -12.93 -9.58
CA TRP A 257 -6.40 -12.31 -10.60
C TRP A 257 -6.89 -13.31 -11.66
N GLU A 258 -6.01 -14.15 -12.23
CA GLU A 258 -6.41 -15.17 -13.21
C GLU A 258 -7.35 -16.25 -12.65
N LEU A 259 -7.44 -16.36 -11.32
CA LEU A 259 -8.35 -17.27 -10.64
C LEU A 259 -9.69 -16.58 -10.24
N GLY A 260 -9.86 -15.30 -10.53
CA GLY A 260 -11.08 -14.54 -10.24
C GLY A 260 -11.22 -14.10 -8.78
N TYR A 261 -10.12 -14.06 -8.02
CA TYR A 261 -10.10 -13.57 -6.63
C TYR A 261 -9.73 -12.07 -6.53
N GLY A 262 -9.56 -11.39 -7.68
CA GLY A 262 -8.99 -10.04 -7.77
C GLY A 262 -7.56 -9.97 -7.24
N ASP A 263 -7.04 -8.76 -7.03
CA ASP A 263 -5.82 -8.52 -6.27
C ASP A 263 -6.01 -7.51 -5.14
N ASP A 264 -5.06 -7.49 -4.19
CA ASP A 264 -5.03 -6.47 -3.15
C ASP A 264 -4.10 -5.33 -3.57
N ASN A 265 -4.48 -4.11 -3.24
CA ASN A 265 -3.63 -2.95 -3.43
C ASN A 265 -2.46 -2.99 -2.44
N CYS A 266 -1.35 -3.63 -2.82
CA CYS A 266 -0.16 -3.75 -1.96
C CYS A 266 0.42 -2.39 -1.54
N VAL A 267 0.16 -1.31 -2.30
CA VAL A 267 0.63 0.05 -2.03
C VAL A 267 -0.01 0.65 -0.77
N LEU A 268 -1.15 0.13 -0.32
CA LEU A 268 -1.75 0.51 0.97
C LEU A 268 -0.79 0.25 2.14
N CYS A 269 0.02 -0.79 2.02
CA CYS A 269 0.95 -1.26 3.05
C CYS A 269 2.41 -1.00 2.69
N HIS A 270 2.74 -0.99 1.40
CA HIS A 270 4.09 -0.99 0.87
C HIS A 270 4.34 0.21 -0.05
N LYS A 271 4.45 1.42 0.51
CA LYS A 271 4.63 2.65 -0.30
C LYS A 271 5.95 2.70 -1.07
N SER A 272 6.95 1.91 -0.67
CA SER A 272 8.22 1.70 -1.36
C SER A 272 8.31 0.33 -2.07
N GLY A 273 7.22 -0.44 -2.13
CA GLY A 273 7.24 -1.79 -2.71
C GLY A 273 7.91 -2.82 -1.81
N ILE A 274 9.24 -2.88 -1.78
CA ILE A 274 9.97 -3.77 -0.87
C ILE A 274 10.19 -3.04 0.48
N LEU A 275 10.11 -3.79 1.57
CA LEU A 275 10.40 -3.31 2.93
C LEU A 275 11.42 -4.24 3.61
N PRO A 276 12.19 -3.74 4.59
CA PRO A 276 13.02 -4.59 5.43
C PRO A 276 12.17 -5.64 6.17
N ILE A 277 12.77 -6.81 6.41
CA ILE A 277 12.14 -7.91 7.13
C ILE A 277 12.46 -7.79 8.61
N PHE A 278 11.40 -7.69 9.42
CA PHE A 278 11.46 -7.70 10.89
C PHE A 278 10.68 -8.89 11.45
N PRO A 279 11.31 -10.08 11.55
CA PRO A 279 10.67 -11.28 12.07
C PRO A 279 10.22 -11.13 13.52
N VAL A 280 9.17 -11.86 13.94
CA VAL A 280 8.89 -12.07 15.37
C VAL A 280 10.14 -12.64 16.05
N ASP A 281 10.49 -12.13 17.23
CA ASP A 281 11.68 -12.56 17.97
C ASP A 281 11.66 -14.08 18.20
N GLY A 282 12.79 -14.74 17.92
CA GLY A 282 12.92 -16.20 18.01
C GLY A 282 12.22 -17.01 16.91
N SER A 283 11.55 -16.38 15.94
CA SER A 283 10.90 -17.10 14.84
C SER A 283 11.84 -17.55 13.71
N VAL A 284 13.05 -16.96 13.65
CA VAL A 284 14.12 -17.34 12.73
C VAL A 284 15.13 -18.21 13.47
N SER A 285 15.56 -19.31 12.84
CA SER A 285 16.57 -20.18 13.45
C SER A 285 17.92 -19.47 13.59
N SER A 286 18.75 -19.88 14.56
CA SER A 286 20.05 -19.25 14.79
C SER A 286 20.96 -19.27 13.56
N GLY A 287 20.92 -20.37 12.79
CA GLY A 287 21.67 -20.52 11.55
C GLY A 287 21.12 -19.74 10.36
N GLU A 288 20.02 -19.00 10.52
CA GLU A 288 19.39 -18.19 9.47
C GLU A 288 19.40 -16.68 9.76
N GLN A 289 19.97 -16.26 10.89
CA GLN A 289 20.00 -14.85 11.30
C GLN A 289 20.86 -13.99 10.38
N GLN A 290 21.93 -14.57 9.83
CA GLN A 290 22.82 -13.87 8.91
C GLN A 290 22.10 -13.56 7.59
N GLU A 291 21.27 -14.47 7.09
CA GLU A 291 20.47 -14.32 5.89
C GLU A 291 19.44 -13.19 6.04
N VAL A 292 18.82 -13.05 7.21
CA VAL A 292 17.95 -11.89 7.52
C VAL A 292 18.73 -10.59 7.45
N ALA A 293 19.93 -10.55 8.05
CA ALA A 293 20.78 -9.38 8.01
C ALA A 293 21.21 -9.05 6.57
N GLU A 294 21.59 -10.05 5.77
CA GLU A 294 21.99 -9.88 4.38
C GLU A 294 20.83 -9.33 3.53
N VAL A 295 19.63 -9.89 3.65
CA VAL A 295 18.44 -9.38 2.93
C VAL A 295 18.12 -7.93 3.30
N ASN A 296 18.21 -7.58 4.59
CA ASN A 296 18.01 -6.21 5.03
C ASN A 296 19.12 -5.27 4.55
N GLN A 297 20.36 -5.74 4.40
CA GLN A 297 21.43 -4.96 3.78
C GLN A 297 21.19 -4.76 2.27
N ARG A 298 20.70 -5.77 1.56
CA ARG A 298 20.33 -5.64 0.13
C ARG A 298 19.26 -4.58 -0.08
N PHE A 299 18.23 -4.56 0.77
CA PHE A 299 17.21 -3.53 0.74
C PHE A 299 17.81 -2.10 0.77
N LEU A 300 18.81 -1.86 1.62
CA LEU A 300 19.46 -0.53 1.72
C LEU A 300 20.20 -0.12 0.43
N SER A 301 20.48 -1.06 -0.48
CA SER A 301 21.19 -0.77 -1.73
C SER A 301 20.27 -0.40 -2.91
N TYR A 302 18.95 -0.50 -2.76
CA TYR A 302 18.01 -0.27 -3.86
C TYR A 302 17.81 1.20 -4.26
N GLY A 303 18.40 2.16 -3.55
CA GLY A 303 18.17 3.57 -3.85
C GLY A 303 16.70 3.98 -3.67
N THR A 304 16.21 4.88 -4.53
CA THR A 304 14.81 5.36 -4.46
C THR A 304 13.87 4.37 -5.13
N LEU A 305 13.02 3.74 -4.32
CA LEU A 305 12.02 2.78 -4.77
C LEU A 305 10.80 3.50 -5.39
N ARG A 306 10.32 3.02 -6.53
CA ARG A 306 9.11 3.50 -7.21
C ARG A 306 8.34 2.37 -7.90
N PHE A 307 7.09 2.62 -8.26
CA PHE A 307 6.23 1.70 -9.01
C PHE A 307 6.26 1.99 -10.52
N ASP A 308 7.45 2.35 -11.03
CA ASP A 308 7.67 2.73 -12.43
C ASP A 308 6.65 3.82 -12.87
N LYS A 309 6.18 3.77 -14.11
CA LYS A 309 5.08 4.59 -14.65
C LYS A 309 3.70 4.27 -14.08
N TYR A 310 3.52 3.16 -13.35
CA TYR A 310 2.19 2.66 -12.97
C TYR A 310 1.59 3.40 -11.79
N LEU A 311 2.45 3.94 -10.92
CA LEU A 311 2.01 4.73 -9.76
C LEU A 311 3.10 5.68 -9.28
N ASP A 312 2.67 6.92 -9.00
CA ASP A 312 3.44 7.90 -8.26
C ASP A 312 2.92 7.98 -6.81
N ALA A 313 3.66 7.35 -5.88
CA ALA A 313 3.28 7.30 -4.47
C ALA A 313 3.35 8.68 -3.77
N SER A 314 4.03 9.67 -4.37
CA SER A 314 4.06 11.04 -3.82
C SER A 314 2.70 11.73 -3.90
N ARG A 315 1.82 11.27 -4.80
CA ARG A 315 0.44 11.77 -4.94
C ARG A 315 -0.44 11.45 -3.74
N PHE A 316 -0.03 10.57 -2.84
CA PHE A 316 -0.75 10.26 -1.59
C PHE A 316 -0.44 11.23 -0.44
N GLY A 317 0.33 12.29 -0.72
CA GLY A 317 0.56 13.38 0.22
C GLY A 317 1.72 13.14 1.20
N PRO A 318 1.91 14.06 2.17
CA PRO A 318 2.97 13.96 3.15
C PRO A 318 2.78 12.77 4.10
N GLY A 319 3.88 12.25 4.64
CA GLY A 319 3.83 11.20 5.65
C GLY A 319 3.47 11.71 7.05
N LEU A 320 3.17 10.78 7.96
CA LEU A 320 3.10 11.00 9.41
C LEU A 320 4.36 11.71 9.94
N ALA A 321 4.19 12.53 10.96
CA ALA A 321 5.27 13.23 11.66
C ALA A 321 6.08 14.22 10.79
N THR A 322 5.47 14.80 9.75
CA THR A 322 6.11 15.83 8.91
C THR A 322 5.94 17.26 9.44
N ALA A 323 5.01 17.49 10.37
CA ALA A 323 4.85 18.81 11.01
C ALA A 323 6.03 19.16 11.93
N SER A 324 6.30 20.46 12.10
CA SER A 324 7.39 20.95 12.94
C SER A 324 7.08 20.80 14.44
N LEU A 325 8.11 20.89 15.29
CA LEU A 325 7.91 20.92 16.75
C LEU A 325 7.05 22.12 17.19
N ALA A 326 7.19 23.28 16.54
CA ALA A 326 6.38 24.46 16.82
C ALA A 326 4.89 24.21 16.53
N ASP A 327 4.57 23.57 15.40
CA ASP A 327 3.20 23.19 15.05
C ASP A 327 2.60 22.24 16.08
N ARG A 328 3.41 21.32 16.61
CA ARG A 328 3.01 20.38 17.66
C ARG A 328 2.77 21.07 18.99
N GLY A 329 3.61 22.01 19.40
CA GLY A 329 3.38 22.85 20.58
C GLY A 329 2.08 23.64 20.46
N GLY A 330 1.83 24.21 19.28
CA GLY A 330 0.55 24.84 18.96
C GLY A 330 -0.63 23.87 19.05
N ARG A 331 -0.51 22.63 18.56
CA ARG A 331 -1.60 21.64 18.53
C ARG A 331 -1.91 21.02 19.89
N PHE A 332 -0.88 20.59 20.61
CA PHE A 332 -1.01 19.73 21.78
C PHE A 332 -0.82 20.47 23.12
N GLY A 333 -0.53 21.76 23.06
CA GLY A 333 -0.38 22.63 24.23
C GLY A 333 1.07 23.05 24.44
N ALA A 334 1.23 24.18 25.16
CA ALA A 334 2.54 24.71 25.52
C ALA A 334 3.37 23.66 26.28
N GLY A 335 4.65 23.53 25.92
CA GLY A 335 5.59 22.56 26.50
C GLY A 335 5.46 21.14 25.95
N PHE A 336 4.54 20.87 25.01
CA PHE A 336 4.48 19.55 24.39
C PHE A 336 5.76 19.22 23.62
N ASP A 337 6.34 20.20 22.95
CA ASP A 337 7.59 20.11 22.19
C ASP A 337 8.80 19.68 23.02
N GLU A 338 8.75 19.87 24.35
CA GLU A 338 9.78 19.42 25.31
C GLU A 338 9.55 17.96 25.78
N THR A 339 8.44 17.34 25.40
CA THR A 339 8.12 15.98 25.84
C THR A 339 8.87 14.92 25.02
N VAL A 340 9.19 13.79 25.66
CA VAL A 340 9.78 12.64 24.98
C VAL A 340 8.88 12.11 23.85
N VAL A 341 7.56 12.23 23.98
CA VAL A 341 6.61 11.83 22.93
C VAL A 341 6.74 12.74 21.71
N ALA A 342 6.83 14.06 21.89
CA ALA A 342 6.99 15.00 20.78
C ALA A 342 8.29 14.79 20.00
N HIS A 343 9.38 14.51 20.70
CA HIS A 343 10.66 14.18 20.08
C HIS A 343 10.61 12.81 19.36
N ALA A 344 9.85 11.85 19.89
CA ALA A 344 9.65 10.55 19.27
C ALA A 344 8.71 10.58 18.04
N MET A 345 7.92 11.64 17.84
CA MET A 345 7.16 11.90 16.61
C MET A 345 8.10 12.24 15.46
N ASN A 346 8.85 11.25 14.97
CA ASN A 346 9.87 11.44 13.94
C ASN A 346 9.86 10.32 12.89
N CYS A 347 8.67 9.78 12.59
CA CYS A 347 8.50 8.72 11.59
C CYS A 347 9.09 9.13 10.23
N ALA A 348 8.93 10.40 9.86
CA ALA A 348 9.45 10.99 8.63
C ALA A 348 10.98 10.99 8.52
N ALA A 349 11.75 10.72 9.58
CA ALA A 349 13.20 10.55 9.48
C ALA A 349 13.59 9.28 8.69
N CYS A 350 12.77 8.23 8.79
CA CYS A 350 12.98 6.95 8.12
C CYS A 350 12.04 6.77 6.91
N HIS A 351 10.79 7.23 7.05
CA HIS A 351 9.73 7.09 6.05
C HIS A 351 9.67 8.30 5.11
N LYS A 352 10.73 8.44 4.31
CA LYS A 352 10.81 9.43 3.23
C LYS A 352 10.59 8.76 1.87
N PRO A 353 10.17 9.51 0.83
CA PRO A 353 9.97 8.97 -0.51
C PRO A 353 11.18 8.23 -1.09
N ASP A 354 12.38 8.70 -0.80
CA ASP A 354 13.67 8.13 -1.24
C ASP A 354 14.17 6.96 -0.39
N ARG A 355 13.38 6.51 0.60
CA ARG A 355 13.74 5.46 1.57
C ARG A 355 12.62 4.43 1.74
N LEU A 356 12.01 4.34 2.92
CA LEU A 356 10.95 3.37 3.26
C LEU A 356 9.57 3.75 2.69
N GLY A 357 9.49 4.82 1.90
CA GLY A 357 8.23 5.43 1.47
C GLY A 357 7.56 6.20 2.61
N SER A 358 6.76 7.19 2.25
CA SER A 358 5.98 8.00 3.19
C SER A 358 4.91 7.16 3.88
N LEU A 359 4.75 7.28 5.21
CA LEU A 359 3.56 6.76 5.91
C LEU A 359 2.40 7.72 5.71
N ASN A 360 1.74 7.67 4.55
CA ASN A 360 0.65 8.56 4.17
C ASN A 360 -0.62 7.78 3.85
N TRP A 361 -1.77 8.44 3.95
CA TRP A 361 -3.06 7.84 3.63
C TRP A 361 -3.21 7.63 2.11
N PRO A 362 -3.74 6.48 1.64
CA PRO A 362 -4.25 5.36 2.44
C PRO A 362 -3.13 4.50 3.01
N MET A 363 -3.27 4.15 4.30
CA MET A 363 -2.30 3.41 5.10
C MET A 363 -2.99 2.42 6.03
N ASP A 364 -2.33 1.29 6.27
CA ASP A 364 -2.84 0.24 7.16
C ASP A 364 -2.61 0.55 8.64
N LYS A 365 -3.70 0.56 9.42
CA LYS A 365 -3.68 0.85 10.86
C LYS A 365 -2.93 -0.21 11.66
N THR A 366 -3.04 -1.49 11.25
CA THR A 366 -2.43 -2.62 11.93
C THR A 366 -0.92 -2.52 11.83
N ILE A 367 -0.40 -2.18 10.66
CA ILE A 367 1.03 -1.94 10.43
C ILE A 367 1.52 -0.79 11.32
N ILE A 368 0.91 0.39 11.23
CA ILE A 368 1.38 1.57 11.96
C ILE A 368 1.32 1.33 13.47
N ASN A 369 0.20 0.79 13.96
CA ASN A 369 0.03 0.47 15.36
C ASN A 369 1.06 -0.56 15.83
N SER A 370 1.25 -1.65 15.08
CA SER A 370 2.18 -2.73 15.47
C SER A 370 3.65 -2.30 15.44
N PHE A 371 4.07 -1.41 14.54
CA PHE A 371 5.42 -0.83 14.56
C PHE A 371 5.64 0.03 15.81
N ILE A 372 4.72 0.95 16.09
CA ILE A 372 4.85 1.90 17.22
C ILE A 372 4.70 1.18 18.55
N THR A 373 3.61 0.43 18.73
CA THR A 373 3.31 -0.27 20.00
C THR A 373 4.21 -1.48 20.20
N GLY A 374 4.70 -2.11 19.14
CA GLY A 374 5.68 -3.20 19.20
C GLY A 374 7.11 -2.77 19.53
N GLY A 375 7.36 -1.47 19.70
CA GLY A 375 8.66 -0.95 20.15
C GLY A 375 9.69 -0.73 19.03
N GLN A 376 9.32 -0.88 17.77
CA GLN A 376 10.17 -0.61 16.59
C GLN A 376 10.12 0.88 16.22
N MET A 377 10.36 1.70 17.24
CA MET A 377 10.33 3.16 17.21
C MET A 377 11.46 3.73 16.33
N PRO A 378 11.35 4.99 15.85
CA PRO A 378 12.47 5.66 15.21
C PRO A 378 13.74 5.56 16.05
N ARG A 379 14.90 5.37 15.39
CA ARG A 379 16.20 5.21 16.06
C ARG A 379 16.44 6.33 17.07
N GLY A 380 16.97 5.97 18.24
CA GLY A 380 17.32 6.90 19.32
C GLY A 380 16.20 7.13 20.35
N TYR A 381 15.03 6.52 20.18
CA TYR A 381 13.93 6.63 21.14
C TYR A 381 13.54 5.26 21.72
N THR A 382 13.35 5.22 23.04
CA THR A 382 12.76 4.07 23.71
C THR A 382 11.64 4.58 24.60
N LEU A 383 10.40 4.25 24.24
CA LEU A 383 9.22 4.61 25.02
C LEU A 383 8.68 3.38 25.77
N LYS A 384 8.24 3.60 27.00
CA LYS A 384 7.39 2.64 27.73
C LYS A 384 6.03 2.50 27.02
N ASP A 385 5.28 1.44 27.30
CA ASP A 385 4.00 1.14 26.62
C ASP A 385 3.06 2.35 26.58
N LYS A 386 2.83 3.01 27.72
CA LYS A 386 2.01 4.24 27.78
C LYS A 386 2.49 5.35 26.85
N GLY A 387 3.82 5.51 26.73
CA GLY A 387 4.42 6.49 25.82
C GLY A 387 4.23 6.11 24.35
N ARG A 388 4.28 4.82 24.01
CA ARG A 388 4.02 4.32 22.65
C ARG A 388 2.57 4.52 22.25
N SER A 389 1.62 4.22 23.13
CA SER A 389 0.20 4.49 22.91
C SER A 389 -0.05 5.99 22.70
N ALA A 390 0.53 6.84 23.57
CA ALA A 390 0.42 8.28 23.43
C ALA A 390 1.05 8.78 22.12
N LEU A 391 2.20 8.25 21.71
CA LEU A 391 2.80 8.57 20.41
C LEU A 391 1.84 8.24 19.26
N TYR A 392 1.32 7.02 19.24
CA TYR A 392 0.41 6.56 18.19
C TYR A 392 -0.81 7.49 18.09
N GLU A 393 -1.50 7.75 19.20
CA GLU A 393 -2.65 8.66 19.24
C GLU A 393 -2.30 10.06 18.71
N LYS A 394 -1.16 10.61 19.11
CA LYS A 394 -0.73 11.95 18.68
C LYS A 394 -0.37 12.01 17.20
N LEU A 395 0.23 10.98 16.63
CA LEU A 395 0.51 10.89 15.20
C LEU A 395 -0.78 10.86 14.37
N ILE A 396 -1.75 10.04 14.78
CA ILE A 396 -3.05 9.97 14.08
C ILE A 396 -3.82 11.29 14.24
N GLN A 397 -3.81 11.89 15.44
CA GLN A 397 -4.44 13.19 15.69
C GLN A 397 -3.78 14.32 14.88
N GLU A 398 -2.46 14.35 14.77
CA GLU A 398 -1.70 15.33 13.97
C GLU A 398 -2.04 15.21 12.48
N TYR A 399 -2.15 13.99 11.98
CA TYR A 399 -2.37 13.73 10.56
C TYR A 399 -3.79 14.08 10.10
N PHE A 400 -4.80 13.63 10.85
CA PHE A 400 -6.21 13.70 10.46
C PHE A 400 -6.99 14.88 11.04
N ALA A 401 -6.36 15.83 11.74
CA ALA A 401 -7.09 16.94 12.34
C ALA A 401 -7.88 17.75 11.28
N THR A 402 -9.17 17.96 11.53
CA THR A 402 -10.06 18.74 10.64
C THR A 402 -10.33 20.15 11.14
N ASP A 403 -9.73 20.55 12.26
CA ASP A 403 -9.87 21.92 12.78
C ASP A 403 -9.43 22.96 11.75
N ASN A 404 -10.11 24.11 11.71
CA ASN A 404 -9.78 25.18 10.74
C ASN A 404 -8.65 26.07 11.23
N ALA A 405 -8.49 26.25 12.54
CA ALA A 405 -7.43 27.09 13.11
C ALA A 405 -6.08 26.35 13.15
N ARG A 406 -6.11 25.02 13.30
CA ARG A 406 -4.95 24.13 13.36
C ARG A 406 -5.22 22.87 12.52
N PRO A 407 -5.34 22.98 11.18
CA PRO A 407 -5.57 21.84 10.31
C PRO A 407 -4.47 20.80 10.46
N GLY A 408 -4.83 19.51 10.33
CA GLY A 408 -3.86 18.41 10.35
C GLY A 408 -2.97 18.40 9.12
N ILE A 409 -1.95 17.54 9.11
CA ILE A 409 -0.98 17.44 8.01
C ILE A 409 -1.68 17.22 6.66
N LEU A 410 -2.58 16.23 6.57
CA LEU A 410 -3.26 15.90 5.32
C LEU A 410 -4.15 17.06 4.83
N LYS A 411 -4.92 17.68 5.74
CA LYS A 411 -5.77 18.82 5.41
C LYS A 411 -4.95 20.02 4.93
N SER A 412 -3.87 20.35 5.63
CA SER A 412 -3.01 21.49 5.27
C SER A 412 -2.38 21.29 3.90
N TRP A 413 -1.93 20.08 3.59
CA TRP A 413 -1.39 19.72 2.28
C TRP A 413 -2.43 19.85 1.16
N LEU A 414 -3.62 19.29 1.34
CA LEU A 414 -4.70 19.35 0.35
C LEU A 414 -5.19 20.79 0.08
N LEU A 415 -5.01 21.70 1.04
CA LEU A 415 -5.31 23.13 0.89
C LEU A 415 -4.12 23.95 0.38
N GLY A 416 -2.99 23.32 0.02
CA GLY A 416 -1.80 24.00 -0.49
C GLY A 416 -1.03 24.81 0.55
N GLN A 417 -1.24 24.57 1.85
CA GLN A 417 -0.68 25.36 2.95
C GLN A 417 0.70 24.87 3.42
N LEU A 418 1.19 23.74 2.92
CA LEU A 418 2.50 23.15 3.27
C LEU A 418 3.58 23.38 2.21
N ARG A 419 3.41 24.36 1.32
CA ARG A 419 4.36 24.66 0.24
C ARG A 419 5.56 25.47 0.72
#